data_AF-A0A023BY07-F1
#
_entry.id   AF-A0A023BY07-F1
#
_cell.length_a   1.000
_cell.length_b   1.000
_cell.length_c   1.000
_cell.angle_alpha   90.00
_cell.angle_beta   90.00
_cell.angle_gamma   90.00
#
_symmetry.space_group_name_H-M   'P 1'
#
loop_
_entity.id
_entity.type
_entity.pdbx_description
1 polymer ?
#
loop_
_entity_poly.entity_id
_entity_poly.type
_entity_poly.pdbx_seq_one_letter_code
_entity_poly.pdbx_strand_id
1 'polypeptide(L)' 'MLFIRYNQLPANQKKLVNHKMTMRTKAPPEIVHNVLTRINPPVKINGKDVITMYHILDNIQQKIKEEEKSNES' A
#
# COMPACT_ATOMS: atom_id res chain seq x y z
N MET A 1 -9.64 -7.94 16.07
CA MET A 1 -8.28 -7.78 15.51
C MET A 1 -8.17 -6.42 14.84
N LEU A 2 -7.22 -5.61 15.31
CA LEU A 2 -7.07 -4.18 14.99
C LEU A 2 -6.35 -3.94 13.66
N PHE A 3 -6.52 -2.75 13.09
CA PHE A 3 -5.69 -2.26 12.00
C PHE A 3 -4.30 -1.89 12.54
N ILE A 4 -3.25 -2.26 11.80
CA ILE A 4 -1.85 -2.00 12.14
C ILE A 4 -1.28 -1.08 11.05
N ARG A 5 -0.43 -0.12 11.43
CA ARG A 5 0.23 0.76 10.47
C ARG A 5 1.21 -0.06 9.62
N TYR A 6 1.23 0.17 8.31
CA TYR A 6 2.09 -0.56 7.37
C TYR A 6 3.56 -0.63 7.83
N ASN A 7 4.12 0.46 8.35
CA ASN A 7 5.51 0.51 8.82
C ASN A 7 5.78 -0.36 10.06
N GLN A 8 4.75 -0.68 10.84
CA GLN A 8 4.81 -1.55 12.02
C GLN A 8 4.66 -3.03 11.67
N LEU A 9 4.32 -3.37 10.43
CA LEU A 9 4.20 -4.76 10.01
C LEU A 9 5.58 -5.44 9.92
N PRO A 10 5.67 -6.74 10.25
CA PRO A 10 6.86 -7.54 9.96
C PRO A 10 7.10 -7.66 8.45
N ALA A 11 8.33 -7.95 8.06
CA ALA A 11 8.77 -7.90 6.65
C ALA A 11 7.94 -8.82 5.72
N ASN A 12 7.56 -10.01 6.18
CA ASN A 12 6.69 -10.93 5.43
C ASN A 12 5.30 -10.34 5.15
N GLN A 13 4.71 -9.67 6.14
CA GLN A 13 3.42 -9.01 6.03
C GLN A 13 3.51 -7.76 5.15
N LYS A 14 4.60 -6.97 5.24
CA LYS A 14 4.88 -5.88 4.30
C LYS A 14 4.95 -6.38 2.85
N LYS A 15 5.65 -7.49 2.60
CA LYS A 15 5.72 -8.11 1.26
C LYS A 15 4.34 -8.49 0.74
N LEU A 16 3.50 -9.11 1.58
CA LEU A 16 2.13 -9.45 1.23
C LEU A 16 1.30 -8.21 0.88
N VAL A 17 1.36 -7.16 1.70
CA VAL A 17 0.65 -5.90 1.46
C VAL A 17 1.10 -5.26 0.16
N ASN A 18 2.41 -5.12 -0.08
CA ASN A 18 2.94 -4.60 -1.34
C ASN A 18 2.40 -5.38 -2.53
N HIS A 19 2.56 -6.71 -2.53
CA HIS A 19 2.12 -7.55 -3.64
C HIS A 19 0.61 -7.40 -3.92
N LYS A 20 -0.23 -7.41 -2.87
CA LYS A 20 -1.68 -7.22 -3.02
C LYS A 20 -2.03 -5.82 -3.52
N MET A 21 -1.34 -4.78 -3.04
CA MET A 21 -1.56 -3.40 -3.51
C MET A 21 -1.11 -3.23 -4.95
N THR A 22 0.06 -3.72 -5.33
CA THR A 22 0.55 -3.76 -6.73
C THR A 22 -0.48 -4.38 -7.66
N MET A 23 -1.07 -5.52 -7.30
CA MET A 23 -2.12 -6.14 -8.13
C MET A 23 -3.39 -5.30 -8.22
N ARG A 24 -3.78 -4.60 -7.15
CA ARG A 24 -4.99 -3.77 -7.13
C ARG A 24 -4.83 -2.44 -7.87
N THR A 25 -3.68 -1.80 -7.72
CA THR A 25 -3.40 -0.48 -8.30
C THR A 25 -2.82 -0.57 -9.71
N LYS A 26 -2.27 -1.74 -10.08
CA LYS A 26 -1.55 -1.97 -11.35
C LYS A 26 -0.32 -1.07 -11.53
N ALA A 27 0.17 -0.47 -10.45
CA ALA A 27 1.34 0.39 -10.46
C ALA A 27 2.63 -0.42 -10.19
N PRO A 28 3.80 0.09 -10.61
CA PRO A 28 5.09 -0.56 -10.34
C PRO A 28 5.30 -0.88 -8.85
N PRO A 29 5.86 -2.06 -8.50
CA PRO A 29 6.06 -2.45 -7.10
C PRO A 29 6.85 -1.44 -6.27
N GLU A 30 7.83 -0.79 -6.87
CA GLU A 30 8.66 0.23 -6.23
C GLU A 30 7.85 1.49 -5.86
N ILE A 31 7.03 1.99 -6.80
CA ILE A 31 6.14 3.13 -6.55
C ILE A 31 5.14 2.79 -5.43
N VAL A 32 4.54 1.61 -5.49
CA VAL A 32 3.62 1.13 -4.45
C VAL A 32 4.32 1.06 -3.09
N HIS A 33 5.54 0.51 -3.05
CA HIS A 33 6.33 0.43 -1.82
C HIS A 33 6.64 1.80 -1.23
N ASN A 34 7.07 2.75 -2.06
CA ASN A 34 7.39 4.11 -1.65
C ASN A 34 6.15 4.83 -1.10
N VAL A 35 5.04 4.75 -1.83
CA VAL A 35 3.76 5.31 -1.38
C VAL A 35 3.33 4.71 -0.06
N LEU A 36 3.27 3.37 0.07
CA LEU A 36 2.86 2.71 1.31
C LEU A 36 3.75 3.07 2.50
N THR A 37 5.06 3.19 2.27
CA THR A 37 6.02 3.59 3.32
C THR A 37 5.79 5.03 3.76
N ARG A 38 5.54 5.94 2.81
CA ARG A 38 5.28 7.37 3.05
C ARG A 38 3.97 7.62 3.76
N ILE A 39 2.86 7.09 3.25
CA ILE A 39 1.53 7.33 3.83
C ILE A 39 1.23 6.44 5.03
N ASN A 40 2.00 5.36 5.22
CA ASN A 40 1.93 4.47 6.37
C ASN A 40 0.48 4.08 6.73
N PRO A 41 -0.28 3.50 5.79
CA PRO A 41 -1.71 3.32 5.96
C PRO A 41 -2.01 2.28 7.05
N PRO A 42 -3.14 2.43 7.75
CA PRO A 42 -3.67 1.35 8.59
C PRO A 42 -4.17 0.22 7.69
N VAL A 43 -3.65 -0.98 7.89
CA VAL A 43 -4.06 -2.18 7.17
C VAL A 43 -4.37 -3.32 8.14
N LYS A 44 -5.25 -4.22 7.74
CA LYS A 44 -5.56 -5.44 8.49
C LYS A 44 -5.20 -6.64 7.63
N ILE A 45 -4.48 -7.58 8.21
CA ILE A 45 -4.12 -8.84 7.56
C ILE A 45 -4.98 -9.94 8.15
N ASN A 46 -5.68 -10.68 7.28
CA ASN A 46 -6.48 -11.84 7.67
C ASN A 46 -6.03 -13.04 6.84
N GLY A 47 -5.16 -13.89 7.41
CA GLY A 47 -4.50 -14.95 6.66
C GLY A 47 -3.67 -14.39 5.51
N LYS A 48 -4.10 -14.68 4.26
CA LYS A 48 -3.45 -14.20 3.02
C LYS A 48 -4.11 -12.94 2.43
N ASP A 49 -5.13 -12.40 3.10
CA ASP A 49 -5.87 -11.23 2.63
C ASP A 49 -5.43 -9.95 3.32
N VAL A 50 -5.48 -8.86 2.55
CA VAL A 50 -5.16 -7.51 3.00
C VAL A 50 -6.42 -6.67 2.89
N ILE A 51 -6.91 -6.25 4.05
CA ILE A 51 -8.10 -5.43 4.22
C ILE A 51 -7.62 -3.99 4.46
N THR A 52 -8.08 -3.09 3.61
CA THR A 52 -7.88 -1.65 3.71
C THR A 52 -9.26 -1.00 3.76
N MET A 53 -9.41 0.09 4.51
CA MET A 53 -10.63 0.89 4.42
C MET A 53 -10.72 1.51 3.02
N TYR A 54 -11.94 1.72 2.51
CA TYR A 54 -12.18 2.20 1.15
C TYR A 54 -11.45 3.53 0.87
N HIS A 55 -11.63 4.52 1.75
CA HIS A 55 -10.95 5.83 1.64
C HIS A 55 -9.42 5.75 1.66
N ILE A 56 -8.85 4.71 2.29
CA ILE A 56 -7.39 4.49 2.30
C ILE A 56 -6.92 4.00 0.93
N LEU A 57 -7.69 3.13 0.28
CA LEU A 57 -7.36 2.66 -1.07
C LEU A 57 -7.40 3.81 -2.08
N ASP A 58 -8.42 4.66 -2.02
CA ASP A 58 -8.51 5.86 -2.87
C ASP A 58 -7.31 6.78 -2.65
N ASN A 59 -6.93 7.02 -1.39
CA ASN A 59 -5.75 7.81 -1.07
C ASN A 59 -4.46 7.17 -1.61
N ILE A 60 -4.27 5.85 -1.45
CA ILE A 60 -3.13 5.13 -2.04
C ILE A 60 -3.09 5.34 -3.57
N GLN A 61 -4.23 5.20 -4.25
CA GLN A 61 -4.30 5.38 -5.71
C GLN A 61 -3.98 6.81 -6.14
N GLN A 62 -4.48 7.82 -5.42
CA GLN A 62 -4.14 9.22 -5.69
C GLN A 62 -2.64 9.47 -5.52
N LYS A 63 -2.05 8.98 -4.43
CA LYS A 63 -0.61 9.15 -4.18
C LYS A 63 0.29 8.42 -5.17
N ILE A 64 -0.15 7.27 -5.69
CA ILE A 64 0.54 6.59 -6.78
C ILE A 64 0.54 7.45 -8.05
N LYS A 65 -0.60 8.03 -8.43
CA LYS A 65 -0.69 8.90 -9.61
C LYS A 65 0.16 10.17 -9.47
N GLU A 66 0.26 10.72 -8.26
CA GLU A 66 1.16 11.84 -7.98
C GLU A 66 2.63 11.42 -8.18
N GLU A 67 3.03 10.26 -7.65
CA GLU A 67 4.39 9.74 -7.77
C GLU A 67 4.78 9.44 -9.22
N GLU A 68 3.87 8.85 -9.99
CA GLU A 68 4.09 8.54 -11.41
C GLU A 68 4.34 9.81 -12.22
N LYS A 69 3.53 10.86 -12.01
CA LYS A 69 3.72 12.16 -12.68
C LYS A 69 5.05 12.83 -12.33
N SER A 70 5.48 12.71 -11.07
CA SER A 70 6.76 13.27 -10.62
C SER A 70 7.97 12.55 -11.21
N ASN A 71 7.84 11.26 -11.55
CA ASN A 71 8.92 10.48 -12.17
C ASN A 71 9.01 10.65 -13.70
N GLU A 72 7.98 11.23 -14.33
CA GLU A 72 7.95 11.55 -15.76
C GLU A 72 8.48 12.97 -16.07
N SER A 73 8.76 13.78 -15.04
CA SER A 73 9.27 15.17 -15.15
C SER A 73 10.77 15.24 -14.90
#